data_AF-A0A950DBC3-F1
#
_entry.id   AF-A0A950DBC3-F1
#
_cell.length_a   1.000
_cell.length_b   1.000
_cell.length_c   1.000
_cell.angle_alpha   90.00
_cell.angle_beta   90.00
_cell.angle_gamma   90.00
#
_symmetry.space_group_name_H-M   'P 1'
#
loop_
_entity.id
_entity.type
_entity.pdbx_description
1 polymer ?
#
loop_
_entity_poly.entity_id
_entity_poly.type
_entity_poly.pdbx_seq_one_letter_code
_entity_poly.pdbx_strand_id
1 'polypeptide(L)'
;MTNFRRPSIVVTALLALNFVSVTVQAQNASPSSSPSPSSSPATAAPTPISLDQVPSEAESAFGELHQVEDTLSTARASLDSSDIGLINLKAELKARMVEDARILAGNPSLDLLYRLRTSWQTYAANLTSSEQDLIQRAANLEDQLASLKQMNQVWQPTLESASQVNMPPAVLQRVQKVVERINKTKQTAESDRARVLTLQSTLLSQEARIRRATAAIDRAQSQALKDLLVRDGQPIWTASSTLTSEWRTESDESLSSQWSATRAFIQRRPSSFLLHAALILVLAGLIHWLRRRIQKPAEAEPALERALSILDLPVSTAFVLSSLFGPALYSEAPRWIQALIGAVVLFPTVLILRRLLERNLFPILYALVGLYLVTQLRLLAASVPPLARCFFLVETCGGLFFLIWLLRSGKLATAKAGTPDRFNRAILLIAKIGVVLFSIAILANILGYISLANLITIVFVRGLFLAAIFYVAIRVLDGFVVIALRVRPLGALRVVQLHRRMLHRRSCRVLEFLAVLFWLDLMLNFLGLLNPALAKIGDLLNANVGMGS
;
A
#
# COMPACT_ATOMS: atom_id res chain seq x y z
N MET A 1 3.97 -10.39 -54.28
CA MET A 1 4.60 -9.18 -53.71
C MET A 1 3.52 -8.18 -53.36
N THR A 2 3.27 -7.93 -52.07
CA THR A 2 2.81 -6.65 -51.49
C THR A 2 2.64 -6.87 -49.98
N ASN A 3 3.66 -6.47 -49.23
CA ASN A 3 3.71 -6.47 -47.77
C ASN A 3 2.82 -5.36 -47.22
N PHE A 4 1.83 -5.69 -46.40
CA PHE A 4 1.24 -4.74 -45.45
C PHE A 4 1.56 -5.21 -44.03
N ARG A 5 2.62 -4.60 -43.47
CA ARG A 5 2.92 -4.62 -42.03
C ARG A 5 1.71 -4.04 -41.29
N ARG A 6 1.16 -4.79 -40.34
CA ARG A 6 0.21 -4.28 -39.34
C ARG A 6 0.98 -3.95 -38.05
N PRO A 7 1.15 -2.67 -37.68
CA PRO A 7 1.45 -2.29 -36.31
C PRO A 7 0.10 -2.13 -35.61
N SER A 8 -0.27 -3.00 -34.67
CA SER A 8 -1.59 -2.82 -34.05
C SER A 8 -1.73 -3.43 -32.67
N ILE A 9 -2.06 -2.54 -31.73
CA ILE A 9 -2.82 -2.74 -30.49
C ILE A 9 -2.03 -3.32 -29.31
N VAL A 10 -1.06 -4.21 -29.52
CA VAL A 10 -0.31 -4.81 -28.38
C VAL A 10 0.66 -3.81 -27.74
N VAL A 11 1.30 -2.96 -28.55
CA VAL A 11 2.23 -1.93 -28.05
C VAL A 11 1.47 -0.72 -27.47
N THR A 12 0.32 -0.38 -28.05
CA THR A 12 -0.55 0.69 -27.54
C THR A 12 -1.23 0.31 -26.22
N ALA A 13 -1.53 -0.98 -26.01
CA ALA A 13 -2.02 -1.49 -24.72
C ALA A 13 -0.92 -1.58 -23.64
N LEU A 14 0.34 -1.79 -24.03
CA LEU A 14 1.50 -1.77 -23.13
C LEU A 14 1.85 -0.35 -22.65
N LEU A 15 1.56 0.68 -23.45
CA LEU A 15 1.71 2.08 -23.06
C LEU A 15 0.52 2.60 -22.23
N ALA A 16 -0.70 2.09 -22.47
CA ALA A 16 -1.88 2.55 -21.74
C ALA A 16 -1.97 2.05 -20.29
N LEU A 17 -1.32 0.93 -19.93
CA LEU A 17 -1.38 0.37 -18.57
C LEU A 17 -0.29 0.90 -17.62
N ASN A 18 0.75 1.57 -18.13
CA ASN A 18 1.78 2.23 -17.30
C ASN A 18 1.49 3.73 -17.07
N PHE A 19 0.44 4.29 -17.70
CA PHE A 19 0.12 5.72 -17.62
C PHE A 19 -0.97 6.10 -16.59
N VAL A 20 -1.47 5.14 -15.80
CA VAL A 20 -2.56 5.41 -14.82
C VAL A 20 -2.03 5.84 -13.44
N SER A 21 -0.71 5.94 -13.23
CA SER A 21 -0.15 6.33 -11.93
C SER A 21 0.65 7.63 -11.90
N VAL A 22 0.75 8.39 -13.01
CA VAL A 22 1.42 9.71 -13.02
C VAL A 22 0.71 10.66 -13.97
N THR A 23 -0.43 11.20 -13.57
CA THR A 23 -0.96 12.47 -14.10
C THR A 23 -1.76 13.19 -13.01
N VAL A 24 -1.06 13.68 -11.98
CA VAL A 24 -1.52 14.82 -11.19
C VAL A 24 -0.31 15.76 -11.07
N GLN A 25 -0.55 17.02 -11.44
CA GLN A 25 0.38 18.16 -11.49
C GLN A 25 1.54 18.12 -12.51
N ALA A 26 1.26 18.65 -13.70
CA ALA A 26 2.15 19.60 -14.39
C ALA A 26 1.38 20.31 -15.52
N GLN A 27 0.47 21.22 -15.18
CA GLN A 27 0.14 22.31 -16.10
C GLN A 27 1.22 23.38 -15.93
N ASN A 28 2.27 23.28 -16.76
CA ASN A 28 3.15 24.40 -17.02
C ASN A 28 2.35 25.43 -17.81
N ALA A 29 1.84 26.46 -17.11
CA ALA A 29 1.44 27.69 -17.76
C ALA A 29 2.71 28.38 -18.27
N SER A 30 2.87 28.46 -19.59
CA SER A 30 3.81 29.40 -20.20
C SER A 30 3.39 30.84 -19.85
N PRO A 31 4.36 31.76 -19.70
CA PRO A 31 4.10 33.10 -19.20
C PRO A 31 3.24 33.86 -20.23
N SER A 32 1.99 34.13 -19.88
CA SER A 32 1.23 35.17 -20.55
C SER A 32 1.82 36.50 -20.13
N SER A 33 2.28 37.25 -21.12
CA SER A 33 2.73 38.63 -20.99
C SER A 33 1.69 39.45 -20.22
N SER A 34 2.13 40.01 -19.10
CA SER A 34 1.38 40.98 -18.31
C SER A 34 0.82 42.09 -19.20
N PRO A 35 -0.51 42.34 -19.22
CA PRO A 35 -0.95 43.69 -19.46
C PRO A 35 -0.51 44.52 -18.25
N SER A 36 0.14 45.65 -18.52
CA SER A 36 0.50 46.66 -17.52
C SER A 36 -0.66 46.90 -16.56
N PRO A 37 -0.41 47.12 -15.25
CA PRO A 37 -1.49 47.43 -14.33
C PRO A 37 -2.07 48.78 -14.73
N SER A 38 -3.23 48.76 -15.40
CA SER A 38 -4.13 49.89 -15.41
C SER A 38 -4.40 50.23 -13.95
N SER A 39 -3.87 51.36 -13.54
CA SER A 39 -4.11 52.01 -12.25
C SER A 39 -5.56 51.80 -11.78
N SER A 40 -5.75 50.88 -10.81
CA SER A 40 -6.93 50.94 -9.95
C SER A 40 -6.94 52.31 -9.28
N PRO A 41 -8.09 53.01 -9.21
CA PRO A 41 -8.19 54.23 -8.44
C PRO A 41 -7.74 53.94 -7.01
N ALA A 42 -6.93 54.84 -6.45
CA ALA A 42 -6.52 54.78 -5.06
C ALA A 42 -7.72 54.46 -4.18
N THR A 43 -7.66 53.34 -3.46
CA THR A 43 -8.64 52.97 -2.43
C THR A 43 -8.77 54.15 -1.48
N ALA A 44 -9.90 54.85 -1.56
CA ALA A 44 -10.25 55.87 -0.59
C ALA A 44 -10.17 55.24 0.81
N ALA A 45 -9.63 55.99 1.78
CA ALA A 45 -9.60 55.56 3.17
C ALA A 45 -11.00 55.08 3.59
N PRO A 46 -11.12 53.98 4.35
CA PRO A 46 -12.42 53.42 4.72
C PRO A 46 -13.21 54.49 5.47
N THR A 47 -14.25 55.00 4.82
CA THR A 47 -15.15 55.97 5.42
C THR A 47 -16.01 55.27 6.47
N PRO A 48 -16.19 55.86 7.66
CA PRO A 48 -17.09 55.34 8.69
C PRO A 48 -18.49 55.08 8.12
N ILE A 49 -19.15 54.02 8.61
CA ILE A 49 -20.50 53.67 8.18
C ILE A 49 -21.45 54.84 8.52
N SER A 50 -22.26 55.25 7.54
CA SER A 50 -23.24 56.31 7.76
C SER A 50 -24.29 55.87 8.78
N LEU A 51 -24.65 56.78 9.69
CA LEU A 51 -25.37 56.49 10.94
C LEU A 51 -26.78 55.89 10.72
N ASP A 52 -27.37 56.12 9.56
CA ASP A 52 -28.64 55.56 9.09
C ASP A 52 -28.55 54.07 8.70
N GLN A 53 -27.37 53.61 8.28
CA GLN A 53 -27.14 52.25 7.80
C GLN A 53 -26.60 51.29 8.87
N VAL A 54 -26.17 51.81 10.02
CA VAL A 54 -25.58 51.05 11.13
C VAL A 54 -26.41 49.82 11.54
N PRO A 55 -27.76 49.85 11.65
CA PRO A 55 -28.53 48.67 12.01
C PRO A 55 -28.45 47.53 10.97
N SER A 56 -28.47 47.87 9.68
CA SER A 56 -28.43 46.90 8.57
C SER A 56 -27.02 46.33 8.37
N GLU A 57 -26.01 47.20 8.42
CA GLU A 57 -24.60 46.80 8.34
C GLU A 57 -24.20 45.96 9.54
N ALA A 58 -24.69 46.27 10.75
CA ALA A 58 -24.42 45.47 11.93
C ALA A 58 -25.00 44.06 11.82
N GLU A 59 -26.20 43.90 11.23
CA GLU A 59 -26.79 42.57 11.01
C GLU A 59 -25.99 41.75 10.00
N SER A 60 -25.56 42.39 8.91
CA SER A 60 -24.70 41.75 7.92
C SER A 60 -23.35 41.34 8.52
N ALA A 61 -22.74 42.20 9.33
CA ALA A 61 -21.51 41.91 10.05
C ALA A 61 -21.67 40.76 11.06
N PHE A 62 -22.81 40.68 11.77
CA PHE A 62 -23.08 39.54 12.65
C PHE A 62 -23.26 38.23 11.87
N GLY A 63 -23.88 38.26 10.69
CA GLY A 63 -24.00 37.10 9.81
C GLY A 63 -22.64 36.59 9.32
N GLU A 64 -21.78 37.49 8.84
CA GLU A 64 -20.42 37.13 8.40
C GLU A 64 -19.57 36.61 9.57
N LEU A 65 -19.64 37.26 10.74
CA LEU A 65 -18.96 36.78 11.95
C LEU A 65 -19.45 35.40 12.38
N HIS A 66 -20.75 35.12 12.29
CA HIS A 66 -21.29 33.80 12.61
C HIS A 66 -20.73 32.72 11.67
N GLN A 67 -20.64 33.01 10.38
CA GLN A 67 -20.05 32.09 9.40
C GLN A 67 -18.55 31.84 9.66
N VAL A 68 -17.80 32.89 10.02
CA VAL A 68 -16.38 32.77 10.41
C VAL A 68 -16.23 31.96 11.70
N GLU A 69 -17.10 32.18 12.69
CA GLU A 69 -17.09 31.43 13.95
C GLU A 69 -17.45 29.94 13.75
N ASP A 70 -18.42 29.62 12.89
CA ASP A 70 -18.81 28.24 12.55
C ASP A 70 -17.67 27.49 11.83
N THR A 71 -17.00 28.17 10.90
CA THR A 71 -15.86 27.60 10.17
C THR A 71 -14.64 27.42 11.09
N LEU A 72 -14.35 28.38 11.96
CA LEU A 72 -13.28 28.26 12.97
C LEU A 72 -13.56 27.14 13.99
N SER A 73 -14.79 27.01 14.47
CA SER A 73 -15.15 25.97 15.44
C SER A 73 -15.02 24.56 14.85
N THR A 74 -15.45 24.38 13.61
CA THR A 74 -15.28 23.12 12.85
C THR A 74 -13.80 22.82 12.62
N ALA A 75 -13.02 23.82 12.22
CA ALA A 75 -11.58 23.69 12.01
C ALA A 75 -10.86 23.31 13.32
N ARG A 76 -11.25 23.90 14.45
CA ARG A 76 -10.70 23.61 15.77
C ARG A 76 -10.97 22.19 16.25
N ALA A 77 -12.21 21.71 16.13
CA ALA A 77 -12.52 20.32 16.49
C ALA A 77 -11.68 19.32 15.68
N SER A 78 -11.46 19.62 14.40
CA SER A 78 -10.57 18.82 13.56
C SER A 78 -9.08 18.98 13.95
N LEU A 79 -8.61 20.17 14.34
CA LEU A 79 -7.25 20.38 14.85
C LEU A 79 -6.95 19.56 16.11
N ASP A 80 -7.91 19.50 17.03
CA ASP A 80 -7.77 18.71 18.26
C ASP A 80 -7.60 17.22 17.95
N SER A 81 -8.34 16.71 16.95
CA SER A 81 -8.18 15.33 16.47
C SER A 81 -6.79 15.08 15.84
N SER A 82 -6.25 16.06 15.11
CA SER A 82 -4.92 15.98 14.50
C SER A 82 -3.79 16.03 15.54
N ASP A 83 -3.94 16.87 16.58
CA ASP A 83 -2.99 16.93 17.71
C ASP A 83 -2.88 15.57 18.42
N ILE A 84 -4.02 14.97 18.78
CA ILE A 84 -4.05 13.64 19.42
C ILE A 84 -3.44 12.58 18.48
N GLY A 85 -3.78 12.64 17.19
CA GLY A 85 -3.22 11.76 16.17
C GLY A 85 -1.70 11.84 16.06
N LEU A 86 -1.13 13.05 16.13
CA LEU A 86 0.30 13.30 16.03
C LEU A 86 1.06 12.85 17.28
N ILE A 87 0.50 13.06 18.48
CA ILE A 87 1.09 12.58 19.74
C ILE A 87 1.23 11.06 19.72
N ASN A 88 0.15 10.36 19.35
CA ASN A 88 0.16 8.90 19.25
C ASN A 88 1.13 8.40 18.17
N LEU A 89 1.17 9.08 17.02
CA LEU A 89 2.12 8.76 15.95
C LEU A 89 3.57 8.94 16.40
N LYS A 90 3.89 10.02 17.11
CA LYS A 90 5.24 10.27 17.62
C LYS A 90 5.69 9.17 18.59
N ALA A 91 4.81 8.71 19.46
CA ALA A 91 5.10 7.60 20.38
C ALA A 91 5.36 6.30 19.60
N GLU A 92 4.50 5.98 18.63
CA GLU A 92 4.64 4.79 17.78
C GLU A 92 5.93 4.81 16.94
N LEU A 93 6.22 5.95 16.28
CA LEU A 93 7.45 6.14 15.51
C LEU A 93 8.69 5.97 16.40
N LYS A 94 8.69 6.55 17.60
CA LYS A 94 9.81 6.42 18.52
C LYS A 94 10.05 4.96 18.94
N ALA A 95 8.98 4.23 19.29
CA ALA A 95 9.09 2.82 19.67
C ALA A 95 9.63 1.96 18.50
N ARG A 96 9.12 2.20 17.29
CA ARG A 96 9.58 1.49 16.07
C ARG A 96 11.03 1.80 15.70
N MET A 97 11.48 3.04 15.85
CA MET A 97 12.88 3.39 15.56
C MET A 97 13.87 2.66 16.46
N VAL A 98 13.54 2.47 17.75
CA VAL A 98 14.39 1.73 18.69
C VAL A 98 14.49 0.26 18.27
N GLU A 99 13.36 -0.34 17.91
CA GLU A 99 13.31 -1.73 17.44
C GLU A 99 14.08 -1.92 16.11
N ASP A 100 13.85 -1.03 15.15
CA ASP A 100 14.49 -1.11 13.85
C ASP A 100 16.01 -0.89 13.96
N ALA A 101 16.47 -0.04 14.88
CA ALA A 101 17.90 0.13 15.15
C ALA A 101 18.56 -1.17 15.66
N ARG A 102 17.89 -1.92 16.54
CA ARG A 102 18.38 -3.24 17.00
C ARG A 102 18.45 -4.24 15.86
N ILE A 103 17.42 -4.27 15.02
CA ILE A 103 17.37 -5.17 13.85
C ILE A 103 18.49 -4.84 12.86
N LEU A 104 18.72 -3.56 12.59
CA LEU A 104 19.78 -3.12 11.67
C LEU A 104 21.18 -3.47 12.18
N ALA A 105 21.38 -3.61 13.50
CA ALA A 105 22.66 -4.04 14.07
C ALA A 105 22.95 -5.54 13.89
N GLY A 106 21.92 -6.37 13.69
CA GLY A 106 22.01 -7.84 13.68
C GLY A 106 22.15 -8.50 12.30
N ASN A 107 22.67 -7.79 11.29
CA ASN A 107 22.74 -8.27 9.88
C ASN A 107 21.38 -8.81 9.37
N PRO A 108 20.38 -7.93 9.22
CA PRO A 108 19.03 -8.34 8.87
C PRO A 108 18.95 -8.91 7.45
N SER A 109 18.06 -9.89 7.24
CA SER A 109 17.79 -10.41 5.90
C SER A 109 17.18 -9.33 4.97
N LEU A 110 17.41 -9.47 3.66
CA LEU A 110 16.85 -8.56 2.65
C LEU A 110 15.31 -8.48 2.68
N ASP A 111 14.61 -9.54 3.09
CA ASP A 111 13.15 -9.51 3.26
C ASP A 111 12.71 -8.64 4.43
N LEU A 112 13.44 -8.72 5.55
CA LEU A 112 13.17 -7.87 6.69
C LEU A 112 13.42 -6.40 6.33
N LEU A 113 14.52 -6.10 5.64
CA LEU A 113 14.83 -4.75 5.12
C LEU A 113 13.77 -4.22 4.16
N TYR A 114 13.30 -5.05 3.22
CA TYR A 114 12.22 -4.67 2.31
C TYR A 114 10.91 -4.34 3.06
N ARG A 115 10.55 -5.17 4.05
CA ARG A 115 9.34 -4.93 4.88
C ARG A 115 9.46 -3.67 5.71
N LEU A 116 10.61 -3.45 6.34
CA LEU A 116 10.96 -2.23 7.08
C LEU A 116 10.74 -1.01 6.18
N ARG A 117 11.39 -1.00 5.00
CA ARG A 117 11.27 0.08 4.01
C ARG A 117 9.81 0.36 3.64
N THR A 118 9.04 -0.68 3.32
CA THR A 118 7.63 -0.55 2.91
C THR A 118 6.79 0.07 4.04
N SER A 119 7.04 -0.34 5.29
CA SER A 119 6.35 0.23 6.46
C SER A 119 6.66 1.73 6.61
N TRP A 120 7.93 2.13 6.50
CA TRP A 120 8.34 3.54 6.61
C TRP A 120 7.81 4.42 5.47
N GLN A 121 7.78 3.90 4.24
CA GLN A 121 7.17 4.59 3.10
C GLN A 121 5.68 4.88 3.31
N THR A 122 4.99 3.97 3.99
CA THR A 122 3.57 4.15 4.29
C THR A 122 3.35 5.25 5.32
N TYR A 123 4.17 5.30 6.37
CA TYR A 123 4.16 6.43 7.30
C TYR A 123 4.45 7.74 6.58
N ALA A 124 5.47 7.78 5.71
CA ALA A 124 5.80 8.97 4.93
C ALA A 124 4.60 9.47 4.13
N ALA A 125 3.90 8.59 3.40
CA ALA A 125 2.72 8.94 2.61
C ALA A 125 1.59 9.55 3.48
N ASN A 126 1.34 8.97 4.65
CA ASN A 126 0.34 9.49 5.58
C ASN A 126 0.72 10.85 6.18
N LEU A 127 2.00 11.10 6.42
CA LEU A 127 2.47 12.43 6.86
C LEU A 127 2.31 13.45 5.74
N THR A 128 2.63 13.10 4.49
CA THR A 128 2.46 14.01 3.35
C THR A 128 1.00 14.40 3.15
N SER A 129 0.04 13.47 3.29
CA SER A 129 -1.38 13.84 3.23
C SER A 129 -1.80 14.75 4.39
N SER A 130 -1.23 14.53 5.58
CA SER A 130 -1.50 15.38 6.76
C SER A 130 -0.88 16.77 6.61
N GLU A 131 0.28 16.86 5.97
CA GLU A 131 0.97 18.11 5.65
C GLU A 131 0.13 18.95 4.69
N GLN A 132 -0.38 18.34 3.62
CA GLN A 132 -1.26 19.00 2.66
C GLN A 132 -2.53 19.56 3.33
N ASP A 133 -3.14 18.78 4.24
CA ASP A 133 -4.29 19.24 5.02
C ASP A 133 -3.95 20.44 5.93
N LEU A 134 -2.79 20.42 6.60
CA LEU A 134 -2.34 21.55 7.42
C LEU A 134 -1.98 22.80 6.61
N ILE A 135 -1.44 22.65 5.40
CA ILE A 135 -1.16 23.77 4.49
C ILE A 135 -2.47 24.43 4.07
N GLN A 136 -3.47 23.64 3.66
CA GLN A 136 -4.78 24.18 3.27
C GLN A 136 -5.46 24.90 4.44
N ARG A 137 -5.34 24.38 5.66
CA ARG A 137 -5.88 25.01 6.87
C ARG A 137 -5.20 26.33 7.20
N ALA A 138 -3.87 26.39 7.07
CA ALA A 138 -3.13 27.62 7.28
C ALA A 138 -3.60 28.71 6.30
N ALA A 139 -3.78 28.36 5.02
CA ALA A 139 -4.32 29.29 4.01
C ALA A 139 -5.73 29.79 4.37
N ASN A 140 -6.65 28.88 4.73
CA ASN A 140 -8.01 29.26 5.11
C ASN A 140 -8.03 30.18 6.36
N LEU A 141 -7.16 29.94 7.35
CA LEU A 141 -7.03 30.79 8.53
C LEU A 141 -6.47 32.18 8.19
N GLU A 142 -5.53 32.25 7.23
CA GLU A 142 -4.99 33.53 6.76
C GLU A 142 -6.06 34.36 6.04
N ASP A 143 -6.90 33.73 5.22
CA ASP A 143 -8.04 34.38 4.57
C ASP A 143 -9.07 34.91 5.59
N GLN A 144 -9.40 34.12 6.61
CA GLN A 144 -10.31 34.53 7.69
C GLN A 144 -9.74 35.70 8.51
N LEU A 145 -8.45 35.64 8.85
CA LEU A 145 -7.78 36.74 9.55
C LEU A 145 -7.73 38.02 8.69
N ALA A 146 -7.61 37.89 7.37
CA ALA A 146 -7.67 39.02 6.45
C ALA A 146 -9.08 39.65 6.42
N SER A 147 -10.15 38.86 6.33
CA SER A 147 -11.54 39.36 6.40
C SER A 147 -11.81 40.06 7.74
N LEU A 148 -11.47 39.43 8.87
CA LEU A 148 -11.65 40.03 10.20
C LEU A 148 -10.88 41.35 10.35
N LYS A 149 -9.69 41.44 9.76
CA LYS A 149 -8.90 42.69 9.72
C LYS A 149 -9.61 43.77 8.91
N GLN A 150 -10.18 43.41 7.76
CA GLN A 150 -10.95 44.33 6.92
C GLN A 150 -12.22 44.82 7.62
N MET A 151 -12.97 43.93 8.28
CA MET A 151 -14.13 44.32 9.11
C MET A 151 -13.70 45.29 10.22
N ASN A 152 -12.60 45.00 10.91
CA ASN A 152 -12.11 45.85 11.99
C ASN A 152 -11.67 47.25 11.50
N GLN A 153 -11.14 47.36 10.27
CA GLN A 153 -10.78 48.65 9.66
C GLN A 153 -12.00 49.57 9.43
N VAL A 154 -13.21 49.01 9.35
CA VAL A 154 -14.46 49.77 9.17
C VAL A 154 -15.17 50.01 10.50
N TRP A 155 -15.28 48.99 11.34
CA TRP A 155 -16.06 49.07 12.59
C TRP A 155 -15.35 49.80 13.73
N GLN A 156 -14.01 49.77 13.78
CA GLN A 156 -13.24 50.47 14.82
C GLN A 156 -13.36 52.00 14.70
N PRO A 157 -13.15 52.63 13.51
CA PRO A 157 -13.39 54.06 13.33
C PRO A 157 -14.87 54.46 13.52
N THR A 158 -15.81 53.55 13.21
CA THR A 158 -17.24 53.77 13.42
C THR A 158 -17.57 53.88 14.92
N LEU A 159 -16.94 53.06 15.77
CA LEU A 159 -17.08 53.15 17.23
C LEU A 159 -16.51 54.47 17.77
N GLU A 160 -15.33 54.86 17.30
CA GLU A 160 -14.66 56.12 17.70
C GLU A 160 -15.50 57.34 17.34
N SER A 161 -15.98 57.41 16.09
CA SER A 161 -16.88 58.47 15.62
C SER A 161 -18.20 58.48 16.40
N ALA A 162 -18.71 57.29 16.75
CA ALA A 162 -19.96 57.18 17.48
C ALA A 162 -19.87 57.66 18.94
N SER A 163 -18.70 57.57 19.56
CA SER A 163 -18.46 58.05 20.92
C SER A 163 -18.38 59.58 21.04
N GLN A 164 -18.08 60.29 19.94
CA GLN A 164 -17.92 61.74 19.92
C GLN A 164 -19.25 62.49 19.71
N VAL A 165 -20.27 61.80 19.20
CA VAL A 165 -21.61 62.32 18.95
C VAL A 165 -22.54 61.77 20.03
N ASN A 166 -23.40 62.61 20.63
CA ASN A 166 -24.30 62.26 21.74
C ASN A 166 -25.43 61.30 21.24
N MET A 167 -25.08 60.04 20.94
CA MET A 167 -25.90 59.09 20.20
C MET A 167 -26.89 58.31 21.09
N PRO A 168 -27.98 57.75 20.51
CA PRO A 168 -28.86 56.84 21.24
C PRO A 168 -28.08 55.64 21.79
N PRO A 169 -28.23 55.28 23.08
CA PRO A 169 -27.45 54.22 23.74
C PRO A 169 -27.52 52.86 23.03
N ALA A 170 -28.65 52.56 22.37
CA ALA A 170 -28.88 51.31 21.67
C ALA A 170 -27.96 51.12 20.44
N VAL A 171 -27.64 52.20 19.71
CA VAL A 171 -26.75 52.14 18.52
C VAL A 171 -25.31 51.95 18.96
N LEU A 172 -24.88 52.71 19.98
CA LEU A 172 -23.54 52.61 20.55
C LEU A 172 -23.28 51.22 21.13
N GLN A 173 -24.24 50.62 21.84
CA GLN A 173 -24.14 49.24 22.32
C GLN A 173 -24.01 48.21 21.18
N ARG A 174 -24.67 48.41 20.04
CA ARG A 174 -24.62 47.45 18.93
C ARG A 174 -23.27 47.50 18.22
N VAL A 175 -22.75 48.70 17.94
CA VAL A 175 -21.40 48.90 17.38
C VAL A 175 -20.34 48.31 18.30
N GLN A 176 -20.45 48.57 19.62
CA GLN A 176 -19.52 48.03 20.61
C GLN A 176 -19.51 46.50 20.62
N LYS A 177 -20.69 45.86 20.55
CA LYS A 177 -20.81 44.39 20.45
C LYS A 177 -20.17 43.84 19.17
N VAL A 178 -20.32 44.50 18.03
CA VAL A 178 -19.69 44.07 16.77
C VAL A 178 -18.17 44.11 16.90
N VAL A 179 -17.60 45.22 17.37
CA VAL A 179 -16.15 45.36 17.57
C VAL A 179 -15.61 44.35 18.59
N GLU A 180 -16.30 44.15 19.70
CA GLU A 180 -15.91 43.16 20.71
C GLU A 180 -15.90 41.73 20.13
N ARG A 181 -16.91 41.38 19.33
CA ARG A 181 -17.00 40.07 18.69
C ARG A 181 -15.92 39.89 17.61
N ILE A 182 -15.65 40.91 16.78
CA ILE A 182 -14.52 40.89 15.82
C ILE A 182 -13.21 40.61 16.54
N ASN A 183 -12.92 41.36 17.63
CA ASN A 183 -11.67 41.20 18.37
C ASN A 183 -11.54 39.82 19.02
N LYS A 184 -12.63 39.29 19.60
CA LYS A 184 -12.67 37.95 20.18
C LYS A 184 -12.44 36.87 19.13
N THR A 185 -13.10 36.97 17.98
CA THR A 185 -12.95 36.01 16.88
C THR A 185 -11.56 36.09 16.25
N LYS A 186 -10.98 37.29 16.15
CA LYS A 186 -9.60 37.50 15.71
C LYS A 186 -8.59 36.85 16.66
N GLN A 187 -8.70 37.06 17.98
CA GLN A 187 -7.82 36.44 18.97
C GLN A 187 -7.90 34.91 18.92
N THR A 188 -9.12 34.40 18.72
CA THR A 188 -9.42 32.97 18.56
C THR A 188 -8.71 32.40 17.32
N ALA A 189 -8.79 33.09 16.17
CA ALA A 189 -8.12 32.70 14.93
C ALA A 189 -6.59 32.81 15.01
N GLU A 190 -6.05 33.84 15.69
CA GLU A 190 -4.61 33.98 15.93
C GLU A 190 -4.05 32.84 16.80
N SER A 191 -4.81 32.41 17.81
CA SER A 191 -4.47 31.24 18.64
C SER A 191 -4.43 29.95 17.81
N ASP A 192 -5.44 29.72 16.96
CA ASP A 192 -5.48 28.56 16.07
C ASP A 192 -4.33 28.59 15.05
N ARG A 193 -3.99 29.76 14.51
CA ARG A 193 -2.81 29.94 13.63
C ARG A 193 -1.52 29.52 14.34
N ALA A 194 -1.31 29.93 15.59
CA ALA A 194 -0.13 29.53 16.36
C ALA A 194 -0.08 28.01 16.59
N ARG A 195 -1.23 27.37 16.85
CA ARG A 195 -1.33 25.91 16.96
C ARG A 195 -0.99 25.21 15.64
N VAL A 196 -1.53 25.68 14.52
CA VAL A 196 -1.25 25.13 13.17
C VAL A 196 0.25 25.21 12.86
N LEU A 197 0.91 26.33 13.13
CA LEU A 197 2.35 26.49 12.91
C LEU A 197 3.18 25.53 13.79
N THR A 198 2.76 25.33 15.05
CA THR A 198 3.40 24.38 15.97
C THR A 198 3.24 22.94 15.47
N LEU A 199 2.06 22.59 14.96
CA LEU A 199 1.77 21.30 14.34
C LEU A 199 2.61 21.06 13.08
N GLN A 200 2.71 22.06 12.20
CA GLN A 200 3.55 21.98 10.98
C GLN A 200 5.02 21.74 11.34
N SER A 201 5.58 22.51 12.28
CA SER A 201 6.96 22.30 12.75
C SER A 201 7.16 20.89 13.33
N THR A 202 6.19 20.41 14.12
CA THR A 202 6.26 19.06 14.69
C THR A 202 6.17 17.99 13.61
N LEU A 203 5.30 18.17 12.60
CA LEU A 203 5.15 17.24 11.47
C LEU A 203 6.44 17.16 10.63
N LEU A 204 7.01 18.30 10.26
CA LEU A 204 8.30 18.37 9.54
C LEU A 204 9.42 17.68 10.32
N SER A 205 9.44 17.83 11.65
CA SER A 205 10.41 17.13 12.49
C SER A 205 10.25 15.60 12.46
N GLN A 206 9.01 15.09 12.36
CA GLN A 206 8.75 13.66 12.23
C GLN A 206 9.06 13.14 10.83
N GLU A 207 8.78 13.93 9.79
CA GLU A 207 9.13 13.60 8.42
C GLU A 207 10.65 13.46 8.25
N ALA A 208 11.43 14.38 8.82
CA ALA A 208 12.88 14.29 8.83
C ALA A 208 13.39 13.01 9.52
N ARG A 209 12.70 12.54 10.58
CA ARG A 209 13.04 11.26 11.25
C ARG A 209 12.73 10.07 10.38
N ILE A 210 11.56 10.05 9.71
CA ILE A 210 11.18 9.00 8.76
C ILE A 210 12.18 8.93 7.60
N ARG A 211 12.58 10.08 7.05
CA ARG A 211 13.60 10.15 5.98
C ARG A 211 14.94 9.57 6.44
N ARG A 212 15.38 9.87 7.67
CA ARG A 212 16.61 9.28 8.25
C ARG A 212 16.50 7.76 8.43
N ALA A 213 15.37 7.27 8.97
CA ALA A 213 15.15 5.84 9.15
C ALA A 213 15.15 5.09 7.80
N THR A 214 14.44 5.63 6.81
CA THR A 214 14.40 5.09 5.44
C THR A 214 15.79 5.08 4.81
N ALA A 215 16.56 6.17 4.95
CA ALA A 215 17.93 6.23 4.44
C ALA A 215 18.87 5.21 5.10
N ALA A 216 18.69 4.93 6.40
CA ALA A 216 19.46 3.90 7.10
C ALA A 216 19.13 2.49 6.57
N ILE A 217 17.86 2.21 6.32
CA ILE A 217 17.40 0.94 5.72
C ILE A 217 17.95 0.78 4.30
N ASP A 218 17.94 1.84 3.50
CA ASP A 218 18.43 1.83 2.11
C ASP A 218 19.93 1.57 2.04
N ARG A 219 20.70 2.14 2.97
CA ARG A 219 22.13 1.84 3.12
C ARG A 219 22.36 0.39 3.53
N ALA A 220 21.62 -0.11 4.53
CA ALA A 220 21.71 -1.50 4.96
C ALA A 220 21.36 -2.49 3.84
N GLN A 221 20.34 -2.17 3.03
CA GLN A 221 19.96 -2.96 1.85
C GLN A 221 21.06 -2.95 0.79
N SER A 222 21.61 -1.77 0.48
CA SER A 222 22.69 -1.64 -0.50
C SER A 222 23.95 -2.37 -0.05
N GLN A 223 24.27 -2.33 1.25
CA GLN A 223 25.39 -3.04 1.83
C GLN A 223 25.16 -4.56 1.80
N ALA A 224 23.99 -5.04 2.21
CA ALA A 224 23.62 -6.45 2.16
C ALA A 224 23.70 -7.03 0.74
N LEU A 225 23.36 -6.24 -0.30
CA LEU A 225 23.53 -6.65 -1.70
C LEU A 225 24.99 -6.75 -2.14
N LYS A 226 25.87 -5.84 -1.66
CA LYS A 226 27.31 -5.89 -1.95
C LYS A 226 27.99 -7.06 -1.23
N ASP A 227 27.55 -7.35 -0.03
CA ASP A 227 28.14 -8.38 0.83
C ASP A 227 27.62 -9.80 0.53
N LEU A 228 26.75 -9.98 -0.47
CA LEU A 228 26.21 -11.30 -0.85
C LEU A 228 27.29 -12.34 -1.15
N LEU A 229 28.40 -11.91 -1.77
CA LEU A 229 29.52 -12.78 -2.12
C LEU A 229 30.68 -12.69 -1.11
N VAL A 230 30.48 -11.98 0.00
CA VAL A 230 31.44 -11.88 1.09
C VAL A 230 31.02 -12.85 2.20
N ARG A 231 32.01 -13.49 2.83
CA ARG A 231 31.76 -14.38 3.96
C ARG A 231 31.37 -13.55 5.19
N ASP A 232 30.12 -13.68 5.63
CA ASP A 232 29.47 -12.81 6.63
C ASP A 232 29.07 -13.55 7.92
N GLY A 233 29.31 -14.86 8.00
CA GLY A 233 28.88 -15.71 9.10
C GLY A 233 29.99 -16.42 9.87
N GLN A 234 29.96 -16.33 11.20
CA GLN A 234 30.61 -17.32 12.05
C GLN A 234 29.92 -18.69 11.91
N PRO A 235 30.70 -19.80 11.88
CA PRO A 235 30.15 -21.15 11.73
C PRO A 235 29.13 -21.52 12.81
N ILE A 236 28.24 -22.45 12.49
CA ILE A 236 27.13 -22.84 13.39
C ILE A 236 27.58 -23.51 14.71
N TRP A 237 28.83 -23.96 14.80
CA TRP A 237 29.38 -24.68 15.96
C TRP A 237 30.12 -23.81 16.99
N THR A 238 30.24 -22.49 16.77
CA THR A 238 30.92 -21.58 17.72
C THR A 238 29.97 -20.78 18.63
N ALA A 239 28.66 -21.02 18.58
CA ALA A 239 27.68 -20.30 19.41
C ALA A 239 27.54 -20.94 20.81
N SER A 240 28.30 -20.46 21.79
CA SER A 240 28.24 -20.93 23.19
C SER A 240 27.49 -19.98 24.13
N SER A 241 26.54 -20.55 24.87
CA SER A 241 26.07 -20.21 26.24
C SER A 241 25.34 -18.89 26.58
N THR A 242 25.11 -17.93 25.69
CA THR A 242 24.34 -16.68 26.03
C THR A 242 22.83 -16.72 25.72
N LEU A 243 22.36 -17.80 25.10
CA LEU A 243 20.99 -17.98 24.59
C LEU A 243 19.85 -17.83 25.62
N THR A 244 20.07 -18.20 26.88
CA THR A 244 19.00 -18.32 27.89
C THR A 244 18.77 -17.05 28.70
N SER A 245 19.80 -16.23 28.91
CA SER A 245 19.69 -14.97 29.64
C SER A 245 19.10 -13.86 28.78
N GLU A 246 19.57 -13.72 27.52
CA GLU A 246 19.10 -12.69 26.58
C GLU A 246 17.62 -12.89 26.22
N TRP A 247 17.17 -14.13 26.03
CA TRP A 247 15.79 -14.45 25.67
C TRP A 247 14.76 -14.10 26.77
N ARG A 248 15.13 -14.24 28.06
CA ARG A 248 14.21 -14.00 29.19
C ARG A 248 13.95 -12.52 29.45
N THR A 249 14.98 -11.68 29.35
CA THR A 249 14.83 -10.23 29.54
C THR A 249 14.20 -9.54 28.33
N GLU A 250 14.39 -10.06 27.11
CA GLU A 250 13.93 -9.40 25.89
C GLU A 250 12.51 -9.82 25.44
N SER A 251 12.06 -11.02 25.80
CA SER A 251 10.70 -11.49 25.44
C SER A 251 9.61 -10.70 26.17
N ASP A 252 9.83 -10.32 27.43
CA ASP A 252 8.85 -9.56 28.22
C ASP A 252 8.71 -8.08 27.76
N GLU A 253 9.80 -7.42 27.35
CA GLU A 253 9.75 -6.05 26.80
C GLU A 253 9.22 -6.01 25.36
N SER A 254 9.58 -6.98 24.51
CA SER A 254 9.18 -6.98 23.09
C SER A 254 7.71 -7.35 22.90
N LEU A 255 7.18 -8.31 23.65
CA LEU A 255 5.77 -8.76 23.51
C LEU A 255 4.78 -7.73 24.05
N SER A 256 5.09 -7.07 25.16
CA SER A 256 4.24 -6.00 25.72
C SER A 256 4.22 -4.75 24.83
N SER A 257 5.36 -4.39 24.24
CA SER A 257 5.49 -3.33 23.23
C SER A 257 4.72 -3.67 21.94
N GLN A 258 4.82 -4.91 21.45
CA GLN A 258 4.09 -5.35 20.26
C GLN A 258 2.57 -5.42 20.50
N TRP A 259 2.12 -5.81 21.69
CA TRP A 259 0.71 -5.86 22.05
C TRP A 259 0.11 -4.46 22.22
N SER A 260 0.85 -3.52 22.80
CA SER A 260 0.41 -2.12 22.92
C SER A 260 0.35 -1.42 21.55
N ALA A 261 1.33 -1.64 20.67
CA ALA A 261 1.31 -1.16 19.29
C ALA A 261 0.15 -1.77 18.47
N THR A 262 -0.18 -3.03 18.73
CA THR A 262 -1.34 -3.72 18.14
C THR A 262 -2.67 -3.10 18.56
N ARG A 263 -2.83 -2.87 19.87
CA ARG A 263 -4.03 -2.25 20.42
C ARG A 263 -4.22 -0.83 19.87
N ALA A 264 -3.12 -0.07 19.78
CA ALA A 264 -3.12 1.27 19.18
C ALA A 264 -3.49 1.23 17.69
N PHE A 265 -3.00 0.25 16.91
CA PHE A 265 -3.35 0.10 15.50
C PHE A 265 -4.83 -0.26 15.26
N ILE A 266 -5.36 -1.23 16.03
CA ILE A 266 -6.77 -1.66 15.92
C ILE A 266 -7.72 -0.51 16.29
N GLN A 267 -7.35 0.32 17.28
CA GLN A 267 -8.13 1.50 17.68
C GLN A 267 -8.05 2.64 16.66
N ARG A 268 -6.97 2.73 15.86
CA ARG A 268 -6.72 3.85 14.94
C ARG A 268 -7.41 3.73 13.58
N ARG A 269 -7.67 2.52 13.08
CA ARG A 269 -8.37 2.29 11.78
C ARG A 269 -9.23 1.01 11.76
N PRO A 270 -10.38 0.96 12.47
CA PRO A 270 -11.33 -0.15 12.32
C PRO A 270 -11.94 -0.19 10.91
N SER A 271 -11.99 0.95 10.22
CA SER A 271 -12.58 1.09 8.89
C SER A 271 -11.86 0.28 7.81
N SER A 272 -10.54 0.10 7.87
CA SER A 272 -9.82 -0.70 6.87
C SER A 272 -10.19 -2.18 6.93
N PHE A 273 -10.37 -2.73 8.14
CA PHE A 273 -10.85 -4.10 8.33
C PHE A 273 -12.31 -4.25 7.90
N LEU A 274 -13.15 -3.26 8.21
CA LEU A 274 -14.55 -3.22 7.78
C LEU A 274 -14.68 -3.11 6.26
N LEU A 275 -13.88 -2.27 5.60
CA LEU A 275 -13.85 -2.13 4.14
C LEU A 275 -13.37 -3.42 3.46
N HIS A 276 -12.36 -4.09 4.01
CA HIS A 276 -11.91 -5.37 3.46
C HIS A 276 -12.96 -6.47 3.67
N ALA A 277 -13.59 -6.53 4.84
CA ALA A 277 -14.71 -7.44 5.10
C ALA A 277 -15.90 -7.15 4.16
N ALA A 278 -16.25 -5.88 3.96
CA ALA A 278 -17.29 -5.45 3.03
C ALA A 278 -16.94 -5.84 1.59
N LEU A 279 -15.69 -5.63 1.16
CA LEU A 279 -15.21 -6.04 -0.17
C LEU A 279 -15.34 -7.56 -0.36
N ILE A 280 -14.93 -8.35 0.62
CA ILE A 280 -15.07 -9.82 0.58
C ILE A 280 -16.55 -10.20 0.52
N LEU A 281 -17.42 -9.58 1.32
CA LEU A 281 -18.86 -9.86 1.33
C LEU A 281 -19.51 -9.51 -0.01
N VAL A 282 -19.15 -8.36 -0.61
CA VAL A 282 -19.63 -7.94 -1.93
C VAL A 282 -19.15 -8.91 -3.01
N LEU A 283 -17.87 -9.28 -3.01
CA LEU A 283 -17.35 -10.26 -3.97
C LEU A 283 -18.01 -11.63 -3.80
N ALA A 284 -18.12 -12.13 -2.56
CA ALA A 284 -18.77 -13.40 -2.26
C ALA A 284 -20.24 -13.39 -2.67
N GLY A 285 -20.95 -12.29 -2.42
CA GLY A 285 -22.33 -12.07 -2.84
C GLY A 285 -22.48 -12.07 -4.37
N LEU A 286 -21.59 -11.36 -5.08
CA LEU A 286 -21.55 -11.33 -6.54
C LEU A 286 -21.29 -12.72 -7.13
N ILE A 287 -20.32 -13.45 -6.57
CA ILE A 287 -19.96 -14.81 -6.99
C ILE A 287 -21.12 -15.77 -6.75
N HIS A 288 -21.77 -15.67 -5.59
CA HIS A 288 -22.93 -16.50 -5.26
C HIS A 288 -24.14 -16.20 -6.15
N TRP A 289 -24.39 -14.92 -6.44
CA TRP A 289 -25.41 -14.50 -7.38
C TRP A 289 -25.15 -15.03 -8.79
N LEU A 290 -23.89 -14.95 -9.25
CA LEU A 290 -23.46 -15.43 -10.56
C LEU A 290 -23.59 -16.95 -10.65
N ARG A 291 -23.25 -17.69 -9.59
CA ARG A 291 -23.46 -19.15 -9.48
C ARG A 291 -24.93 -19.50 -9.65
N ARG A 292 -25.84 -18.85 -8.92
CA ARG A 292 -27.30 -19.10 -9.03
C ARG A 292 -27.84 -18.86 -10.45
N ARG A 293 -27.32 -17.83 -11.15
CA ARG A 293 -27.71 -17.50 -12.53
C ARG A 293 -27.25 -18.53 -13.56
N ILE A 294 -26.17 -19.24 -13.29
CA ILE A 294 -25.46 -20.10 -14.26
C ILE A 294 -25.68 -21.59 -13.99
N GLN A 295 -26.16 -21.94 -12.80
CA GLN A 295 -26.44 -23.32 -12.41
C GLN A 295 -27.35 -24.05 -13.42
N LYS A 296 -28.49 -23.45 -13.80
CA LYS A 296 -29.41 -24.05 -14.79
C LYS A 296 -28.80 -24.15 -16.22
N PRO A 297 -28.18 -23.09 -16.77
CA PRO A 297 -27.48 -23.19 -18.07
C PRO A 297 -26.34 -24.22 -18.11
N ALA A 298 -25.69 -24.52 -16.98
CA ALA A 298 -24.52 -25.36 -16.96
C ALA A 298 -24.82 -26.87 -17.09
N GLU A 299 -26.03 -27.29 -16.72
CA GLU A 299 -26.50 -28.67 -16.93
C GLU A 299 -26.53 -29.04 -18.42
N ALA A 300 -26.64 -28.05 -19.31
CA ALA A 300 -26.67 -28.23 -20.76
C ALA A 300 -25.30 -28.04 -21.44
N GLU A 301 -24.29 -27.47 -20.77
CA GLU A 301 -23.00 -27.12 -21.38
C GLU A 301 -21.79 -27.48 -20.49
N PRO A 302 -20.95 -28.46 -20.88
CA PRO A 302 -19.84 -28.97 -20.05
C PRO A 302 -18.73 -27.94 -19.79
N ALA A 303 -18.66 -26.88 -20.59
CA ALA A 303 -17.71 -25.79 -20.38
C ALA A 303 -18.11 -24.84 -19.23
N LEU A 304 -19.40 -24.75 -18.88
CA LEU A 304 -19.86 -24.02 -17.70
C LEU A 304 -19.69 -24.85 -16.43
N GLU A 305 -19.86 -26.17 -16.53
CA GLU A 305 -19.68 -27.10 -15.42
C GLU A 305 -18.28 -26.97 -14.80
N ARG A 306 -17.24 -26.84 -15.65
CA ARG A 306 -15.87 -26.60 -15.19
C ARG A 306 -15.67 -25.22 -14.54
N ALA A 307 -16.44 -24.20 -14.95
CA ALA A 307 -16.38 -22.88 -14.33
C ALA A 307 -17.17 -22.84 -13.01
N LEU A 308 -18.26 -23.62 -12.88
CA LEU A 308 -19.05 -23.74 -11.66
C LEU A 308 -18.29 -24.38 -10.50
N SER A 309 -17.45 -25.39 -10.77
CA SER A 309 -16.68 -26.06 -9.71
C SER A 309 -15.71 -25.12 -8.96
N ILE A 310 -15.27 -24.05 -9.62
CA ILE A 310 -14.46 -22.96 -9.04
C ILE A 310 -15.35 -22.02 -8.22
N LEU A 311 -16.56 -21.71 -8.69
CA LEU A 311 -17.55 -20.87 -8.01
C LEU A 311 -18.21 -21.53 -6.79
N ASP A 312 -18.06 -22.84 -6.62
CA ASP A 312 -18.57 -23.60 -5.47
C ASP A 312 -17.87 -23.24 -4.15
N LEU A 313 -16.82 -22.41 -4.16
CA LEU A 313 -16.18 -21.81 -2.99
C LEU A 313 -16.24 -20.27 -3.08
N PRO A 314 -17.42 -19.64 -2.93
CA PRO A 314 -17.57 -18.20 -3.15
C PRO A 314 -16.71 -17.36 -2.20
N VAL A 315 -16.61 -17.78 -0.94
CA VAL A 315 -15.82 -17.08 0.09
C VAL A 315 -14.31 -17.22 -0.15
N SER A 316 -13.82 -18.42 -0.47
CA SER A 316 -12.39 -18.63 -0.76
C SER A 316 -11.95 -17.90 -2.02
N THR A 317 -12.81 -17.90 -3.04
CA THR A 317 -12.58 -17.17 -4.29
C THR A 317 -12.53 -15.67 -4.04
N ALA A 318 -13.48 -15.14 -3.27
CA ALA A 318 -13.50 -13.74 -2.84
C ALA A 318 -12.22 -13.34 -2.09
N PHE A 319 -11.75 -14.19 -1.18
CA PHE A 319 -10.52 -13.95 -0.42
C PHE A 319 -9.26 -13.92 -1.29
N VAL A 320 -9.11 -14.84 -2.26
CA VAL A 320 -7.94 -14.83 -3.15
C VAL A 320 -7.94 -13.59 -4.04
N LEU A 321 -9.11 -13.17 -4.54
CA LEU A 321 -9.23 -11.92 -5.30
C LEU A 321 -8.99 -10.68 -4.46
N SER A 322 -9.56 -10.61 -3.26
CA SER A 322 -9.34 -9.47 -2.36
C SER A 322 -7.87 -9.36 -1.94
N SER A 323 -7.16 -10.50 -1.84
CA SER A 323 -5.73 -10.53 -1.56
C SER A 323 -4.87 -9.85 -2.61
N LEU A 324 -5.28 -9.78 -3.88
CA LEU A 324 -4.54 -9.04 -4.91
C LEU A 324 -4.48 -7.54 -4.60
N PHE A 325 -5.48 -7.02 -3.88
CA PHE A 325 -5.51 -5.65 -3.39
C PHE A 325 -4.86 -5.51 -2.00
N GLY A 326 -4.44 -6.63 -1.38
CA GLY A 326 -3.89 -6.68 -0.03
C GLY A 326 -2.72 -5.72 0.23
N PRO A 327 -1.71 -5.61 -0.66
CA PRO A 327 -0.61 -4.66 -0.47
C PRO A 327 -1.05 -3.19 -0.38
N ALA A 328 -2.14 -2.82 -1.04
CA ALA A 328 -2.69 -1.46 -0.99
C ALA A 328 -3.57 -1.22 0.25
N LEU A 329 -4.27 -2.27 0.73
CA LEU A 329 -5.19 -2.19 1.87
C LEU A 329 -4.50 -2.30 3.25
N TYR A 330 -3.35 -2.98 3.32
CA TYR A 330 -2.69 -3.33 4.59
C TYR A 330 -1.22 -2.88 4.68
N SER A 331 -0.84 -1.87 3.92
CA SER A 331 0.52 -1.28 3.92
C SER A 331 1.00 -0.86 5.32
N GLU A 332 0.07 -0.50 6.22
CA GLU A 332 0.32 -0.01 7.59
C GLU A 332 0.33 -1.12 8.66
N ALA A 333 -0.04 -2.35 8.32
CA ALA A 333 -0.31 -3.37 9.31
C ALA A 333 0.99 -3.83 10.03
N PRO A 334 0.99 -3.96 11.38
CA PRO A 334 2.08 -4.55 12.14
C PRO A 334 2.52 -5.91 11.58
N ARG A 335 3.78 -6.29 11.79
CA ARG A 335 4.42 -7.47 11.17
C ARG A 335 3.63 -8.77 11.37
N TRP A 336 3.08 -8.98 12.57
CA TRP A 336 2.27 -10.16 12.87
C TRP A 336 0.91 -10.15 12.14
N ILE A 337 0.32 -8.98 11.88
CA ILE A 337 -0.92 -8.86 11.09
C ILE A 337 -0.63 -9.21 9.63
N GLN A 338 0.49 -8.74 9.06
CA GLN A 338 0.88 -9.13 7.70
C GLN A 338 1.15 -10.63 7.59
N ALA A 339 1.82 -11.23 8.58
CA ALA A 339 2.04 -12.67 8.68
C ALA A 339 0.70 -13.44 8.76
N LEU A 340 -0.23 -12.94 9.57
CA LEU A 340 -1.56 -13.52 9.73
C LEU A 340 -2.37 -13.40 8.44
N ILE A 341 -2.37 -12.25 7.77
CA ILE A 341 -3.04 -12.05 6.48
C ILE A 341 -2.48 -13.01 5.44
N GLY A 342 -1.14 -13.14 5.33
CA GLY A 342 -0.55 -14.10 4.41
C GLY A 342 -0.95 -15.55 4.72
N ALA A 343 -1.09 -15.92 6.00
CA ALA A 343 -1.56 -17.24 6.41
C ALA A 343 -3.03 -17.45 6.03
N VAL A 344 -3.86 -16.43 6.29
CA VAL A 344 -5.28 -16.39 5.96
C VAL A 344 -5.51 -16.46 4.45
N VAL A 345 -4.63 -15.90 3.63
CA VAL A 345 -4.67 -15.99 2.15
C VAL A 345 -4.19 -17.36 1.65
N LEU A 346 -3.24 -17.99 2.34
CA LEU A 346 -2.74 -19.30 1.98
C LEU A 346 -3.82 -20.38 2.10
N PHE A 347 -4.65 -20.32 3.15
CA PHE A 347 -5.74 -21.27 3.37
C PHE A 347 -6.74 -21.40 2.19
N PRO A 348 -7.38 -20.33 1.68
CA PRO A 348 -8.27 -20.40 0.53
C PRO A 348 -7.52 -20.74 -0.76
N THR A 349 -6.25 -20.31 -0.90
CA THR A 349 -5.40 -20.71 -2.03
C THR A 349 -5.23 -22.23 -2.07
N VAL A 350 -4.90 -22.85 -0.93
CA VAL A 350 -4.75 -24.31 -0.81
C VAL A 350 -6.07 -25.04 -1.03
N LEU A 351 -7.19 -24.52 -0.52
CA LEU A 351 -8.52 -25.11 -0.75
C LEU A 351 -8.89 -25.15 -2.24
N ILE A 352 -8.66 -24.06 -2.98
CA ILE A 352 -8.93 -24.02 -4.43
C ILE A 352 -7.94 -24.93 -5.17
N LEU A 353 -6.67 -24.92 -4.79
CA LEU A 353 -5.65 -25.75 -5.41
C LEU A 353 -5.93 -27.25 -5.18
N ARG A 354 -6.49 -27.64 -4.03
CA ARG A 354 -6.95 -29.03 -3.76
C ARG A 354 -8.07 -29.49 -4.69
N ARG A 355 -8.88 -28.58 -5.23
CA ARG A 355 -9.90 -28.89 -6.25
C ARG A 355 -9.34 -28.92 -7.67
N LEU A 356 -8.27 -28.17 -7.93
CA LEU A 356 -7.63 -28.09 -9.25
C LEU A 356 -6.57 -29.16 -9.49
N LEU A 357 -5.94 -29.67 -8.42
CA LEU A 357 -4.88 -30.67 -8.50
C LEU A 357 -5.42 -32.09 -8.27
N GLU A 358 -4.80 -33.05 -8.94
CA GLU A 358 -5.00 -34.47 -8.67
C GLU A 358 -4.54 -34.82 -7.24
N ARG A 359 -5.19 -35.82 -6.62
CA ARG A 359 -4.91 -36.25 -5.24
C ARG A 359 -3.43 -36.59 -5.00
N ASN A 360 -2.72 -37.05 -6.04
CA ASN A 360 -1.30 -37.38 -6.00
C ASN A 360 -0.40 -36.16 -5.72
N LEU A 361 -0.87 -34.95 -6.03
CA LEU A 361 -0.12 -33.70 -5.86
C LEU A 361 -0.46 -32.97 -4.55
N PHE A 362 -1.38 -33.48 -3.73
CA PHE A 362 -1.71 -32.89 -2.42
C PHE A 362 -0.52 -32.73 -1.46
N PRO A 363 0.51 -33.60 -1.46
CA PRO A 363 1.71 -33.38 -0.65
C PRO A 363 2.40 -32.03 -0.93
N ILE A 364 2.32 -31.50 -2.15
CA ILE A 364 2.87 -30.19 -2.51
C ILE A 364 2.17 -29.07 -1.73
N LEU A 365 0.86 -29.20 -1.52
CA LEU A 365 0.07 -28.23 -0.77
C LEU A 365 0.48 -28.22 0.71
N TYR A 366 0.68 -29.39 1.30
CA TYR A 366 1.13 -29.50 2.70
C TYR A 366 2.56 -28.97 2.88
N ALA A 367 3.45 -29.23 1.91
CA ALA A 367 4.79 -28.66 1.93
C ALA A 367 4.75 -27.14 1.83
N LEU A 368 3.88 -26.58 0.99
CA LEU A 368 3.70 -25.13 0.87
C LEU A 368 3.25 -24.50 2.21
N VAL A 369 2.29 -25.13 2.89
CA VAL A 369 1.84 -24.69 4.24
C VAL A 369 2.95 -24.83 5.28
N GLY A 370 3.65 -25.97 5.30
CA GLY A 370 4.75 -26.23 6.23
C GLY A 370 5.88 -25.23 6.06
N LEU A 371 6.33 -24.99 4.82
CA LEU A 371 7.34 -23.97 4.52
C LEU A 371 6.88 -22.59 5.00
N TYR A 372 5.62 -22.22 4.75
CA TYR A 372 5.10 -20.91 5.17
C TYR A 372 5.20 -20.74 6.69
N LEU A 373 4.77 -21.75 7.45
CA LEU A 373 4.81 -21.73 8.90
C LEU A 373 6.24 -21.58 9.42
N VAL A 374 7.19 -22.34 8.86
CA VAL A 374 8.61 -22.23 9.24
C VAL A 374 9.17 -20.85 8.89
N THR A 375 8.82 -20.28 7.72
CA THR A 375 9.19 -18.91 7.36
C THR A 375 8.65 -17.89 8.38
N GLN A 376 7.42 -18.05 8.87
CA GLN A 376 6.85 -17.15 9.89
C GLN A 376 7.56 -17.30 11.24
N LEU A 377 7.84 -18.53 11.67
CA LEU A 377 8.59 -18.79 12.90
C LEU A 377 9.99 -18.16 12.84
N ARG A 378 10.64 -18.24 11.68
CA ARG A 378 11.92 -17.59 11.41
C ARG A 378 11.85 -16.06 11.52
N LEU A 379 10.76 -15.46 11.06
CA LEU A 379 10.54 -14.01 11.15
C LEU A 379 10.31 -13.55 12.60
N LEU A 380 9.59 -14.34 13.39
CA LEU A 380 9.41 -14.10 14.84
C LEU A 380 10.74 -14.27 15.61
N ALA A 381 11.60 -15.16 15.14
CA ALA A 381 12.92 -15.39 15.70
C ALA A 381 13.98 -14.37 15.27
N ALA A 382 13.65 -13.35 14.46
CA ALA A 382 14.64 -12.46 13.87
C ALA A 382 15.43 -11.63 14.89
N SER A 383 14.87 -11.37 16.08
CA SER A 383 15.57 -10.72 17.19
C SER A 383 16.59 -11.65 17.88
N VAL A 384 16.54 -12.96 17.61
CA VAL A 384 17.41 -13.97 18.22
C VAL A 384 18.13 -14.74 17.10
N PRO A 385 19.31 -14.25 16.63
CA PRO A 385 20.03 -14.80 15.49
C PRO A 385 20.22 -16.33 15.46
N PRO A 386 20.59 -17.02 16.56
CA PRO A 386 20.76 -18.48 16.55
C PRO A 386 19.43 -19.23 16.31
N LEU A 387 18.32 -18.73 16.85
CA LEU A 387 17.00 -19.36 16.70
C LEU A 387 16.49 -19.21 15.26
N ALA A 388 16.73 -18.04 14.64
CA ALA A 388 16.46 -17.82 13.21
C ALA A 388 17.29 -18.75 12.30
N ARG A 389 18.54 -19.07 12.68
CA ARG A 389 19.40 -20.02 11.94
C ARG A 389 18.89 -21.46 12.02
N CYS A 390 18.38 -21.91 13.17
CA CYS A 390 17.75 -23.24 13.28
C CYS A 390 16.53 -23.37 12.36
N PHE A 391 15.62 -22.38 12.37
CA PHE A 391 14.48 -22.40 11.47
C PHE A 391 14.88 -22.35 10.00
N PHE A 392 15.93 -21.59 9.65
CA PHE A 392 16.48 -21.59 8.30
C PHE A 392 16.97 -22.99 7.85
N LEU A 393 17.68 -23.71 8.71
CA LEU A 393 18.16 -25.07 8.39
C LEU A 393 16.98 -26.04 8.22
N VAL A 394 15.98 -25.96 9.10
CA VAL A 394 14.76 -26.77 8.98
C VAL A 394 14.03 -26.47 7.67
N GLU A 395 13.90 -25.19 7.30
CA GLU A 395 13.26 -24.73 6.06
C GLU A 395 13.98 -25.28 4.82
N THR A 396 15.30 -25.11 4.75
CA THR A 396 16.11 -25.47 3.59
C THR A 396 16.32 -26.97 3.44
N CYS A 397 16.67 -27.68 4.52
CA CYS A 397 16.82 -29.14 4.51
C CYS A 397 15.46 -29.84 4.31
N GLY A 398 14.41 -29.37 4.97
CA GLY A 398 13.05 -29.89 4.80
C GLY A 398 12.54 -29.69 3.38
N GLY A 399 12.73 -28.50 2.81
CA GLY A 399 12.41 -28.19 1.41
C GLY A 399 13.17 -29.07 0.43
N LEU A 400 14.48 -29.23 0.61
CA LEU A 400 15.31 -30.08 -0.24
C LEU A 400 14.87 -31.55 -0.19
N PHE A 401 14.70 -32.10 1.02
CA PHE A 401 14.25 -33.47 1.21
C PHE A 401 12.89 -33.72 0.54
N PHE A 402 11.94 -32.80 0.74
CA PHE A 402 10.63 -32.88 0.11
C PHE A 402 10.70 -32.86 -1.41
N LEU A 403 11.51 -31.98 -2.01
CA LEU A 403 11.65 -31.91 -3.47
C LEU A 403 12.32 -33.16 -4.06
N ILE A 404 13.35 -33.70 -3.41
CA ILE A 404 14.00 -34.95 -3.84
C ILE A 404 12.99 -36.11 -3.76
N TRP A 405 12.24 -36.21 -2.67
CA TRP A 405 11.18 -37.21 -2.52
C TRP A 405 10.11 -37.05 -3.60
N LEU A 406 9.67 -35.82 -3.88
CA LEU A 406 8.65 -35.53 -4.89
C LEU A 406 9.11 -35.98 -6.29
N LEU A 407 10.36 -35.67 -6.66
CA LEU A 407 10.95 -36.06 -7.95
C LEU A 407 11.13 -37.59 -8.07
N ARG A 408 11.48 -38.27 -6.97
CA ARG A 408 11.67 -39.73 -6.94
C ARG A 408 10.37 -40.52 -6.86
N SER A 409 9.32 -39.95 -6.27
CA SER A 409 8.05 -40.65 -6.00
C SER A 409 7.26 -41.05 -7.26
N GLY A 410 7.65 -40.59 -8.46
CA GLY A 410 6.93 -40.88 -9.70
C GLY A 410 5.53 -40.25 -9.80
N LYS A 411 5.04 -39.59 -8.75
CA LYS A 411 3.70 -38.96 -8.67
C LYS A 411 3.46 -37.91 -9.76
N LEU A 412 4.54 -37.24 -10.20
CA LEU A 412 4.52 -36.28 -11.31
C LEU A 412 4.48 -36.94 -12.69
N ALA A 413 4.99 -38.17 -12.82
CA ALA A 413 4.96 -38.92 -14.06
C ALA A 413 3.61 -39.62 -14.27
N THR A 414 2.98 -40.10 -13.20
CA THR A 414 1.63 -40.71 -13.25
C THR A 414 0.51 -39.68 -13.44
N ALA A 415 0.69 -38.44 -12.98
CA ALA A 415 -0.24 -37.34 -13.20
C ALA A 415 -0.36 -36.87 -14.67
N LYS A 416 0.51 -37.34 -15.58
CA LYS A 416 0.43 -37.02 -17.03
C LYS A 416 -0.88 -37.48 -17.68
N ALA A 417 -1.62 -38.42 -17.08
CA ALA A 417 -2.82 -39.00 -17.68
C ALA A 417 -4.07 -38.09 -17.60
N GLY A 418 -4.12 -37.09 -16.70
CA GLY A 418 -5.33 -36.29 -16.45
C GLY A 418 -5.19 -34.76 -16.51
N THR A 419 -3.96 -34.21 -16.52
CA THR A 419 -3.70 -32.76 -16.43
C THR A 419 -2.99 -32.18 -17.67
N PRO A 420 -3.11 -30.86 -17.94
CA PRO A 420 -2.45 -30.24 -19.08
C PRO A 420 -0.92 -30.39 -18.97
N ASP A 421 -0.31 -30.95 -20.00
CA ASP A 421 1.13 -31.29 -20.08
C ASP A 421 2.05 -30.11 -19.69
N ARG A 422 1.64 -28.87 -19.94
CA ARG A 422 2.39 -27.66 -19.56
C ARG A 422 2.52 -27.46 -18.04
N PHE A 423 1.47 -27.77 -17.27
CA PHE A 423 1.45 -27.53 -15.81
C PHE A 423 2.38 -28.52 -15.08
N ASN A 424 2.30 -29.80 -15.40
CA ASN A 424 3.18 -30.82 -14.81
C ASN A 424 4.64 -30.60 -15.19
N ARG A 425 4.92 -30.19 -16.44
CA ARG A 425 6.27 -29.78 -16.87
C ARG A 425 6.78 -28.58 -16.08
N ALA A 426 5.94 -27.58 -15.82
CA ALA A 426 6.30 -26.42 -15.02
C ALA A 426 6.62 -26.82 -13.57
N ILE A 427 5.78 -27.65 -12.92
CA ILE A 427 6.08 -28.15 -11.56
C ILE A 427 7.39 -28.93 -11.53
N LEU A 428 7.63 -29.79 -12.52
CA LEU A 428 8.86 -30.57 -12.62
C LEU A 428 10.08 -29.64 -12.76
N LEU A 429 9.99 -28.61 -13.61
CA LEU A 429 11.04 -27.63 -13.80
C LEU A 429 11.31 -26.85 -12.50
N ILE A 430 10.26 -26.36 -11.84
CA ILE A 430 10.35 -25.64 -10.56
C ILE A 430 10.97 -26.53 -9.48
N ALA A 431 10.58 -27.81 -9.39
CA ALA A 431 11.14 -28.76 -8.44
C ALA A 431 12.64 -29.01 -8.69
N LYS A 432 13.06 -29.18 -9.96
CA LYS A 432 14.48 -29.33 -10.33
C LYS A 432 15.28 -28.07 -9.97
N ILE A 433 14.78 -26.89 -10.30
CA ILE A 433 15.39 -25.62 -9.94
C ILE A 433 15.50 -25.51 -8.41
N GLY A 434 14.44 -25.85 -7.68
CA GLY A 434 14.41 -25.82 -6.21
C GLY A 434 15.45 -26.73 -5.57
N VAL A 435 15.67 -27.95 -6.09
CA VAL A 435 16.73 -28.85 -5.60
C VAL A 435 18.11 -28.21 -5.77
N VAL A 436 18.38 -27.60 -6.92
CA VAL A 436 19.66 -26.91 -7.17
C VAL A 436 19.81 -25.72 -6.23
N LEU A 437 18.79 -24.87 -6.12
CA LEU A 437 18.83 -23.67 -5.28
C LEU A 437 18.97 -23.99 -3.80
N PHE A 438 18.20 -24.95 -3.24
CA PHE A 438 18.35 -25.35 -1.84
C PHE A 438 19.71 -26.01 -1.57
N SER A 439 20.23 -26.80 -2.50
CA SER A 439 21.59 -27.37 -2.38
C SER A 439 22.64 -26.28 -2.32
N ILE A 440 22.56 -25.28 -3.21
CA ILE A 440 23.46 -24.12 -3.19
C ILE A 440 23.30 -23.33 -1.90
N ALA A 441 22.07 -23.11 -1.41
CA ALA A 441 21.83 -22.39 -0.17
C ALA A 441 22.43 -23.10 1.05
N ILE A 442 22.29 -24.43 1.15
CA ILE A 442 22.91 -25.22 2.23
C ILE A 442 24.44 -25.13 2.14
N LEU A 443 25.02 -25.27 0.95
CA LEU A 443 26.46 -25.18 0.76
C LEU A 443 26.99 -23.78 1.10
N ALA A 444 26.31 -22.73 0.65
CA ALA A 444 26.61 -21.34 0.99
C ALA A 444 26.57 -21.12 2.51
N ASN A 445 25.56 -21.67 3.19
CA ASN A 445 25.45 -21.58 4.64
C ASN A 445 26.63 -22.26 5.37
N ILE A 446 27.01 -23.47 4.95
CA ILE A 446 28.16 -24.21 5.51
C ILE A 446 29.47 -23.44 5.31
N LEU A 447 29.65 -22.83 4.13
CA LEU A 447 30.84 -22.04 3.80
C LEU A 447 30.86 -20.65 4.47
N GLY A 448 29.79 -20.27 5.18
CA GLY A 448 29.69 -19.00 5.88
C GLY A 448 29.20 -17.81 5.04
N TYR A 449 28.61 -18.08 3.86
CA TYR A 449 27.87 -17.11 3.03
C TYR A 449 26.39 -17.12 3.42
N ILE A 450 26.08 -16.61 4.61
CA ILE A 450 24.75 -16.65 5.21
C ILE A 450 23.78 -15.76 4.43
N SER A 451 24.18 -14.55 4.03
CA SER A 451 23.34 -13.65 3.25
C SER A 451 22.94 -14.25 1.90
N LEU A 452 23.87 -14.91 1.20
CA LEU A 452 23.57 -15.61 -0.06
C LEU A 452 22.58 -16.75 0.13
N ALA A 453 22.82 -17.60 1.15
CA ALA A 453 21.95 -18.72 1.47
C ALA A 453 20.51 -18.26 1.81
N ASN A 454 20.41 -17.17 2.57
CA ASN A 454 19.15 -16.53 2.92
C ASN A 454 18.44 -15.97 1.69
N LEU A 455 19.17 -15.27 0.82
CA LEU A 455 18.63 -14.67 -0.40
C LEU A 455 18.05 -15.73 -1.33
N ILE A 456 18.81 -16.78 -1.63
CA ILE A 456 18.38 -17.86 -2.54
C ILE A 456 17.10 -18.51 -2.02
N THR A 457 17.09 -18.84 -0.72
CA THR A 457 15.95 -19.48 -0.07
C THR A 457 14.72 -18.59 -0.12
N ILE A 458 14.85 -17.31 0.26
CA ILE A 458 13.71 -16.42 0.36
C ILE A 458 13.13 -16.05 -1.00
N VAL A 459 13.98 -15.84 -2.02
CA VAL A 459 13.55 -15.56 -3.40
C VAL A 459 12.79 -16.76 -3.94
N PHE A 460 13.31 -17.98 -3.75
CA PHE A 460 12.65 -19.19 -4.23
C PHE A 460 11.31 -19.41 -3.52
N VAL A 461 11.28 -19.38 -2.19
CA VAL A 461 10.09 -19.65 -1.38
C VAL A 461 9.01 -18.57 -1.59
N ARG A 462 9.38 -17.27 -1.55
CA ARG A 462 8.44 -16.17 -1.79
C ARG A 462 7.93 -16.18 -3.23
N GLY A 463 8.80 -16.46 -4.20
CA GLY A 463 8.43 -16.65 -5.60
C GLY A 463 7.41 -17.77 -5.79
N LEU A 464 7.59 -18.90 -5.09
CA LEU A 464 6.69 -20.06 -5.12
C LEU A 464 5.31 -19.71 -4.53
N PHE A 465 5.26 -19.04 -3.38
CA PHE A 465 4.01 -18.58 -2.78
C PHE A 465 3.24 -17.64 -3.69
N LEU A 466 3.94 -16.62 -4.23
CA LEU A 466 3.32 -15.63 -5.08
C LEU A 466 2.83 -16.26 -6.39
N ALA A 467 3.60 -17.20 -6.96
CA ALA A 467 3.18 -17.97 -8.14
C ALA A 467 1.94 -18.82 -7.86
N ALA A 468 1.83 -19.44 -6.69
CA ALA A 468 0.64 -20.21 -6.31
C ALA A 468 -0.62 -19.33 -6.21
N ILE A 469 -0.50 -18.15 -5.57
CA ILE A 469 -1.59 -17.18 -5.45
C ILE A 469 -2.02 -16.68 -6.84
N PHE A 470 -1.08 -16.25 -7.68
CA PHE A 470 -1.40 -15.80 -9.04
C PHE A 470 -1.98 -16.92 -9.90
N TYR A 471 -1.48 -18.15 -9.79
CA TYR A 471 -2.06 -19.28 -10.51
C TYR A 471 -3.54 -19.48 -10.16
N VAL A 472 -3.88 -19.45 -8.87
CA VAL A 472 -5.28 -19.56 -8.43
C VAL A 472 -6.09 -18.36 -8.92
N ALA A 473 -5.58 -17.14 -8.79
CA ALA A 473 -6.25 -15.94 -9.27
C ALA A 473 -6.54 -15.98 -10.77
N ILE A 474 -5.57 -16.42 -11.59
CA ILE A 474 -5.74 -16.59 -13.05
C ILE A 474 -6.84 -17.60 -13.34
N ARG A 475 -6.85 -18.75 -12.65
CA ARG A 475 -7.86 -19.81 -12.86
C ARG A 475 -9.27 -19.34 -12.51
N VAL A 476 -9.39 -18.56 -11.44
CA VAL A 476 -10.66 -17.94 -11.04
C VAL A 476 -11.12 -16.92 -12.09
N LEU A 477 -10.23 -16.02 -12.51
CA LEU A 477 -10.52 -15.01 -13.52
C LEU A 477 -10.84 -15.62 -14.89
N ASP A 478 -10.17 -16.70 -15.28
CA ASP A 478 -10.50 -17.49 -16.49
C ASP A 478 -11.93 -18.03 -16.41
N GLY A 479 -12.34 -18.54 -15.24
CA GLY A 479 -13.73 -18.92 -14.97
C GLY A 479 -14.73 -17.77 -15.18
N PHE A 480 -14.41 -16.57 -14.68
CA PHE A 480 -15.24 -15.38 -14.92
C PHE A 480 -15.26 -14.95 -16.38
N VAL A 481 -14.14 -15.04 -17.11
CA VAL A 481 -14.08 -14.74 -18.54
C VAL A 481 -14.95 -15.71 -19.33
N VAL A 482 -14.88 -17.01 -19.03
CA VAL A 482 -15.77 -18.01 -19.64
C VAL A 482 -17.20 -17.56 -19.48
N ILE A 483 -17.61 -17.26 -18.25
CA ILE A 483 -18.98 -16.86 -17.88
C ILE A 483 -19.40 -15.56 -18.58
N ALA A 484 -18.55 -14.53 -18.55
CA ALA A 484 -18.82 -13.23 -19.16
C ALA A 484 -19.06 -13.36 -20.66
N LEU A 485 -18.32 -14.22 -21.36
CA LEU A 485 -18.51 -14.51 -22.78
C LEU A 485 -19.77 -15.35 -23.07
N ARG A 486 -20.57 -15.72 -22.05
CA ARG A 486 -21.82 -16.49 -22.22
C ARG A 486 -23.06 -15.80 -21.71
N VAL A 487 -22.95 -15.02 -20.65
CA VAL A 487 -24.07 -14.31 -20.05
C VAL A 487 -24.20 -12.92 -20.70
N ARG A 488 -25.42 -12.37 -20.76
CA ARG A 488 -25.64 -10.99 -21.21
C ARG A 488 -24.93 -10.00 -20.28
N PRO A 489 -24.38 -8.88 -20.81
CA PRO A 489 -24.56 -8.36 -22.17
C PRO A 489 -23.60 -8.96 -23.22
N LEU A 490 -22.40 -9.40 -22.83
CA LEU A 490 -21.36 -9.83 -23.78
C LEU A 490 -21.75 -11.08 -24.59
N GLY A 491 -22.45 -12.04 -23.99
CA GLY A 491 -22.91 -13.24 -24.70
C GLY A 491 -23.96 -13.00 -25.79
N ALA A 492 -24.62 -11.83 -25.80
CA ALA A 492 -25.58 -11.45 -26.84
C ALA A 492 -24.93 -10.78 -28.06
N LEU A 493 -23.68 -10.34 -27.96
CA LEU A 493 -22.97 -9.70 -29.07
C LEU A 493 -22.58 -10.74 -30.13
N ARG A 494 -22.98 -10.49 -31.38
CA ARG A 494 -22.71 -11.39 -32.52
C ARG A 494 -21.22 -11.67 -32.71
N VAL A 495 -20.38 -10.65 -32.52
CA VAL A 495 -18.91 -10.76 -32.59
C VAL A 495 -18.37 -11.77 -31.55
N VAL A 496 -18.93 -11.77 -30.34
CA VAL A 496 -18.54 -12.65 -29.24
C VAL A 496 -18.99 -14.08 -29.49
N GLN A 497 -20.19 -14.28 -30.04
CA GLN A 497 -20.70 -15.61 -30.39
C GLN A 497 -19.85 -16.27 -31.47
N LEU A 498 -19.49 -15.55 -32.53
CA LEU A 498 -18.64 -16.08 -33.62
C LEU A 498 -17.18 -16.34 -33.19
N HIS A 499 -16.58 -15.47 -32.36
CA HIS A 499 -15.15 -15.53 -32.03
C HIS A 499 -14.87 -15.97 -30.59
N ARG A 500 -15.83 -16.62 -29.91
CA ARG A 500 -15.75 -16.96 -28.47
C ARG A 500 -14.44 -17.66 -28.07
N ARG A 501 -14.03 -18.68 -28.84
CA ARG A 501 -12.80 -19.45 -28.56
C ARG A 501 -11.54 -18.60 -28.70
N MET A 502 -11.53 -17.66 -29.65
CA MET A 502 -10.42 -16.76 -29.89
C MET A 502 -10.32 -15.69 -28.80
N LEU A 503 -11.45 -15.09 -28.41
CA LEU A 503 -11.53 -14.13 -27.31
C LEU A 503 -11.08 -14.77 -26.00
N HIS A 504 -11.60 -15.96 -25.66
CA HIS A 504 -11.18 -16.70 -24.48
C HIS A 504 -9.67 -16.97 -24.46
N ARG A 505 -9.10 -17.51 -25.54
CA ARG A 505 -7.65 -17.77 -25.63
C ARG A 505 -6.78 -16.51 -25.55
N ARG A 506 -7.28 -15.37 -26.03
CA ARG A 506 -6.58 -14.08 -25.95
C ARG A 506 -6.66 -13.52 -24.53
N SER A 507 -7.84 -13.48 -23.92
CA SER A 507 -8.03 -13.05 -22.54
C SER A 507 -7.17 -13.86 -21.57
N CYS A 508 -7.16 -15.19 -21.72
CA CYS A 508 -6.33 -16.09 -20.92
C CYS A 508 -4.83 -15.78 -21.08
N ARG A 509 -4.35 -15.59 -22.31
CA ARG A 509 -2.95 -15.21 -22.57
C ARG A 509 -2.57 -13.83 -22.03
N VAL A 510 -3.45 -12.84 -22.16
CA VAL A 510 -3.24 -11.49 -21.61
C VAL A 510 -3.18 -11.57 -20.10
N LEU A 511 -4.06 -12.36 -19.48
CA LEU A 511 -4.09 -12.53 -18.03
C LEU A 511 -2.85 -13.26 -17.51
N GLU A 512 -2.41 -14.33 -18.17
CA GLU A 512 -1.15 -15.02 -17.87
C GLU A 512 0.04 -14.07 -18.01
N PHE A 513 0.09 -13.27 -19.08
CA PHE A 513 1.15 -12.30 -19.31
C PHE A 513 1.18 -11.21 -18.23
N LEU A 514 0.03 -10.61 -17.91
CA LEU A 514 -0.08 -9.62 -16.85
C LEU A 514 0.32 -10.19 -15.49
N ALA A 515 -0.11 -11.41 -15.17
CA ALA A 515 0.25 -12.06 -13.91
C ALA A 515 1.76 -12.34 -13.82
N VAL A 516 2.42 -12.73 -14.91
CA VAL A 516 3.88 -12.88 -14.95
C VAL A 516 4.57 -11.52 -14.77
N LEU A 517 4.07 -10.46 -15.41
CA LEU A 517 4.59 -9.10 -15.22
C LEU A 517 4.44 -8.64 -13.76
N PHE A 518 3.27 -8.79 -13.14
CA PHE A 518 3.05 -8.44 -11.74
C PHE A 518 3.88 -9.30 -10.79
N TRP A 519 4.01 -10.59 -11.04
CA TRP A 519 4.87 -11.47 -10.26
C TRP A 519 6.34 -11.01 -10.35
N LEU A 520 6.80 -10.67 -11.54
CA LEU A 520 8.15 -10.19 -11.79
C LEU A 520 8.39 -8.83 -11.11
N ASP A 521 7.46 -7.89 -11.25
CA ASP A 521 7.47 -6.59 -10.58
C ASP A 521 7.62 -6.73 -9.06
N LEU A 522 6.78 -7.58 -8.43
CA LEU A 522 6.83 -7.83 -6.99
C LEU A 522 8.15 -8.49 -6.56
N MET A 523 8.74 -9.36 -7.38
CA MET A 523 10.05 -9.96 -7.13
C MET A 523 11.21 -8.96 -7.29
N LEU A 524 11.17 -8.10 -8.31
CA LEU A 524 12.19 -7.06 -8.51
C LEU A 524 12.12 -5.96 -7.45
N ASN A 525 10.91 -5.55 -7.06
CA ASN A 525 10.69 -4.59 -6.00
C ASN A 525 11.25 -5.14 -4.68
N PHE A 526 10.95 -6.42 -4.39
CA PHE A 526 11.49 -7.13 -3.23
C PHE A 526 13.02 -7.11 -3.19
N LEU A 527 13.69 -7.36 -4.32
CA LEU A 527 15.14 -7.35 -4.41
C LEU A 527 15.75 -5.93 -4.36
N GLY A 528 14.93 -4.88 -4.38
CA GLY A 528 15.40 -3.50 -4.56
C GLY A 528 16.00 -3.24 -5.94
N LEU A 529 15.78 -4.15 -6.90
CA LEU A 529 16.34 -4.09 -8.25
C LEU A 529 15.40 -3.40 -9.25
N LEU A 530 14.19 -3.05 -8.84
CA LEU A 530 13.18 -2.42 -9.71
C LEU A 530 13.67 -1.05 -10.23
N ASN A 531 14.06 -0.15 -9.34
CA ASN A 531 14.57 1.17 -9.71
C ASN A 531 15.82 1.13 -10.60
N PRO A 532 16.88 0.33 -10.30
CA PRO A 532 18.03 0.23 -11.20
C PRO A 532 17.71 -0.47 -12.52
N ALA A 533 16.75 -1.41 -12.56
CA ALA A 533 16.29 -2.01 -13.82
C ALA A 533 15.54 -0.99 -14.69
N LEU A 534 14.64 -0.22 -14.10
CA LEU A 534 13.92 0.85 -14.81
C LEU A 534 14.88 1.95 -15.29
N ALA A 535 15.87 2.33 -14.49
CA ALA A 535 16.89 3.29 -14.90
C ALA A 535 17.66 2.79 -16.13
N LYS A 536 18.14 1.54 -16.12
CA LYS A 536 18.81 0.94 -17.29
C LYS A 536 17.92 0.83 -18.52
N ILE A 537 16.63 0.53 -18.35
CA ILE A 537 15.67 0.51 -19.45
C ILE A 537 15.47 1.93 -20.00
N GLY A 538 15.37 2.93 -19.11
CA GLY A 538 15.32 4.35 -19.47
C GLY A 538 16.57 4.77 -20.24
N ASP A 539 17.76 4.37 -19.77
CA ASP A 539 19.03 4.65 -20.44
C ASP A 539 19.11 3.98 -21.82
N LEU A 540 18.59 2.76 -21.98
CA LEU A 540 18.52 2.06 -23.27
C LEU A 540 17.49 2.68 -24.24
N LEU A 541 16.38 3.20 -23.72
CA LEU A 541 15.36 3.88 -24.52
C LEU A 541 15.78 5.31 -24.92
N ASN A 542 16.55 5.98 -24.05
CA ASN A 542 17.13 7.30 -24.29
C ASN A 542 18.50 7.22 -24.98
N ALA A 543 19.07 6.03 -25.13
CA ALA A 543 20.28 5.82 -25.92
C ALA A 543 19.96 6.21 -27.36
N ASN A 544 20.38 7.40 -27.74
CA ASN A 544 20.20 7.93 -29.07
C ASN A 544 20.86 6.96 -30.04
N VAL A 545 20.07 6.30 -30.89
CA VAL A 545 20.59 5.44 -31.95
C VAL A 545 21.22 6.36 -32.98
N GLY A 546 22.50 6.70 -32.76
CA GLY A 546 23.32 7.36 -33.76
C GLY A 546 23.46 6.42 -34.95
N MET A 547 22.62 6.61 -35.97
CA MET A 547 22.96 6.08 -37.30
C MET A 547 24.22 6.83 -37.73
N GLY A 548 25.34 6.11 -37.74
CA GLY A 548 26.61 6.62 -38.25
C GLY A 548 26.45 7.13 -39.68
N SER A 549 27.02 8.30 -39.94
CA SER A 549 27.16 8.94 -41.24
C SER A 549 28.02 8.13 -42.20
#